data_AF-F9EDB3-F1
#
_entry.id   AF-F9EDB3-F1
#
_cell.length_a   1.000
_cell.length_b   1.000
_cell.length_c   1.000
_cell.angle_alpha   90.00
_cell.angle_beta   90.00
_cell.angle_gamma   90.00
#
_symmetry.space_group_name_H-M   'P 1'
#
loop_
_entity.id
_entity.type
_entity.pdbx_description
1 polymer ?
#
loop_
_entity_poly.entity_id
_entity_poly.type
_entity_poly.pdbx_seq_one_letter_code
_entity_poly.pdbx_strand_id
1 'polypeptide(L)'
;MATNVNIEGSECWVEVPNSDSSSTVFYSEFGYLSSEYSPWDDPMLAIGNSSSSFSFPEVNGVGNAKIGVGENAPYGTTVFVCGEHYLTLSISMFSPVRGDVRDNLVNLTESSLPWLCQDQPIPGLGQTMEQVRPRWATAPPTAIPTPP
;
A
#
# COMPACT_ATOMS: atom_id res chain seq x y z
N MET A 1 -9.27 -2.89 -25.52
CA MET A 1 -7.82 -2.92 -25.21
C MET A 1 -7.67 -3.59 -23.84
N ALA A 2 -6.72 -4.50 -23.66
CA ALA A 2 -6.59 -5.29 -22.44
C ALA A 2 -5.74 -4.55 -21.40
N THR A 3 -6.16 -4.57 -20.14
CA THR A 3 -5.40 -4.05 -19.01
C THR A 3 -4.32 -5.06 -18.63
N ASN A 4 -3.10 -4.59 -18.38
CA ASN A 4 -2.02 -5.45 -17.89
C ASN A 4 -1.96 -5.36 -16.37
N VAL A 5 -1.96 -6.51 -15.71
CA VAL A 5 -1.74 -6.63 -14.26
C VAL A 5 -0.48 -7.46 -14.08
N ASN A 6 0.53 -6.88 -13.45
CA ASN A 6 1.77 -7.57 -13.12
C ASN A 6 1.89 -7.66 -11.60
N ILE A 7 2.34 -8.81 -11.12
CA ILE A 7 2.59 -9.08 -9.70
C ILE A 7 4.01 -9.62 -9.61
N GLU A 8 4.88 -8.91 -8.90
CA GLU A 8 6.26 -9.32 -8.63
C GLU A 8 6.52 -9.19 -7.13
N GLY A 9 6.74 -10.33 -6.46
CA GLY A 9 6.94 -10.34 -5.00
C GLY A 9 5.76 -9.71 -4.26
N SER A 10 6.00 -8.60 -3.58
CA SER A 10 5.00 -7.85 -2.82
C SER A 10 4.45 -6.63 -3.56
N GLU A 11 4.83 -6.45 -4.83
CA GLU A 11 4.40 -5.36 -5.69
C GLU A 11 3.31 -5.83 -6.66
N CYS A 12 2.36 -4.94 -6.92
CA CYS A 12 1.35 -5.11 -7.95
C CYS A 12 1.12 -3.78 -8.65
N TRP A 13 1.13 -3.79 -9.98
CA TRP A 13 0.79 -2.62 -10.76
C TRP A 13 -0.15 -2.96 -11.90
N VAL A 14 -1.00 -1.99 -12.20
CA VAL A 14 -2.00 -2.06 -13.26
C VAL A 14 -1.69 -0.99 -14.27
N GLU A 15 -1.60 -1.40 -15.54
CA GLU A 15 -1.39 -0.50 -16.66
C GLU A 15 -2.58 -0.55 -17.61
N VAL A 16 -3.01 0.63 -18.06
CA VAL A 16 -3.98 0.76 -19.14
C VAL A 16 -3.28 1.16 -20.44
N PRO A 17 -3.62 0.52 -21.57
CA PRO A 17 -3.13 0.96 -22.88
C PRO A 17 -3.68 2.33 -23.24
N ASN A 18 -2.80 3.19 -23.77
CA ASN A 18 -3.08 4.44 -24.45
C ASN A 18 -2.57 4.36 -25.91
N SER A 19 -2.76 5.42 -26.70
CA SER A 19 -2.57 5.39 -28.18
C SER A 19 -1.27 4.74 -28.64
N ASP A 20 -0.15 5.00 -27.96
CA ASP A 20 1.18 4.53 -28.36
C ASP A 20 2.01 3.95 -27.19
N SER A 21 1.45 3.87 -25.97
CA SER A 21 2.15 3.38 -24.77
C SER A 21 1.17 2.82 -23.73
N SER A 22 1.68 2.16 -22.69
CA SER A 22 0.90 1.84 -21.48
C SER A 22 1.17 2.88 -20.41
N SER A 23 0.17 3.13 -19.56
CA SER A 23 0.31 4.03 -18.42
C SER A 23 -0.10 3.30 -17.15
N THR A 24 0.77 3.28 -16.14
CA THR A 24 0.43 2.82 -14.80
C THR A 24 -0.71 3.68 -14.27
N VAL A 25 -1.76 3.05 -13.78
CA VAL A 25 -2.93 3.70 -13.16
C VAL A 25 -3.05 3.40 -11.69
N PHE A 26 -2.55 2.23 -11.27
CA PHE A 26 -2.54 1.78 -9.90
C PHE A 26 -1.23 1.06 -9.63
N TYR A 27 -0.65 1.33 -8.47
CA TYR A 27 0.49 0.64 -7.92
C TYR A 27 0.20 0.35 -6.44
N SER A 28 0.56 -0.85 -6.01
CA SER A 28 0.52 -1.24 -4.61
C SER A 28 1.75 -2.02 -4.24
N GLU A 29 2.22 -1.81 -3.02
CA GLU A 29 3.33 -2.54 -2.43
C GLU A 29 3.01 -2.78 -0.96
N PHE A 30 3.26 -4.00 -0.47
CA PHE A 30 3.27 -4.26 0.96
C PHE A 30 4.65 -4.75 1.40
N GLY A 31 5.00 -4.54 2.67
CA GLY A 31 6.33 -4.94 3.12
C GLY A 31 6.60 -4.63 4.57
N TYR A 32 7.90 -4.55 4.89
CA TYR A 32 8.41 -4.31 6.22
C TYR A 32 9.23 -3.03 6.24
N LEU A 33 9.05 -2.21 7.27
CA LEU A 33 9.86 -1.01 7.44
C LEU A 33 11.35 -1.37 7.53
N SER A 34 12.16 -0.58 6.84
CA SER A 34 13.62 -0.66 6.87
C SER A 34 14.20 0.68 7.32
N SER A 35 15.37 0.66 7.94
CA SER A 35 16.12 1.90 8.21
C SER A 35 16.71 2.53 6.96
N GLU A 36 16.79 1.78 5.87
CA GLU A 36 17.45 2.20 4.62
C GLU A 36 16.46 2.70 3.56
N TYR A 37 15.19 2.30 3.65
CA TYR A 37 14.19 2.58 2.62
C TYR A 37 12.86 3.00 3.24
N SER A 38 12.36 4.16 2.82
CA SER A 38 11.01 4.60 3.15
C SER A 38 10.02 4.06 2.12
N PRO A 39 8.81 3.64 2.53
CA PRO A 39 7.73 3.30 1.59
C PRO A 39 7.29 4.47 0.68
N TRP A 40 7.81 5.68 0.93
CA TRP A 40 7.59 6.87 0.12
C TRP A 40 8.67 7.12 -0.95
N ASP A 41 9.76 6.33 -0.95
CA ASP A 41 10.90 6.53 -1.85
C ASP A 41 10.72 5.82 -3.20
N ASP A 42 9.62 5.07 -3.38
CA ASP A 42 9.35 4.35 -4.62
C ASP A 42 9.08 5.32 -5.80
N PRO A 43 9.78 5.18 -6.94
CA PRO A 43 9.66 6.09 -8.08
C PRO A 43 8.33 5.96 -8.84
N MET A 44 7.53 4.92 -8.62
CA MET A 44 6.21 4.71 -9.23
C MET A 44 5.09 5.47 -8.49
N LEU A 45 5.40 6.11 -7.35
CA LEU A 45 4.39 6.81 -6.56
C LEU A 45 3.98 8.14 -7.16
N ALA A 46 2.67 8.40 -7.15
CA ALA A 46 2.07 9.64 -7.59
C ALA A 46 1.92 10.59 -6.40
N ILE A 47 2.97 11.34 -6.09
CA ILE A 47 3.01 12.18 -4.89
C ILE A 47 2.19 13.47 -5.06
N GLY A 48 1.09 13.56 -4.33
CA GLY A 48 0.24 14.74 -4.27
C GLY A 48 0.78 15.90 -3.43
N ASN A 49 0.27 17.09 -3.69
CA ASN A 49 0.61 18.34 -2.97
C ASN A 49 -0.22 18.60 -1.70
N SER A 50 -1.30 17.85 -1.46
CA SER A 50 -2.09 17.91 -0.23
C SER A 50 -1.76 16.72 0.67
N SER A 51 -1.45 16.98 1.95
CA SER A 51 -1.08 15.94 2.92
C SER A 51 -2.07 15.85 4.06
N SER A 52 -2.36 14.62 4.52
CA SER A 52 -3.24 14.37 5.66
C SER A 52 -3.09 12.94 6.17
N SER A 53 -3.47 12.70 7.42
CA SER A 53 -3.41 11.38 8.06
C SER A 53 -4.79 10.72 8.16
N PHE A 54 -4.80 9.42 8.44
CA PHE A 54 -6.00 8.64 8.75
C PHE A 54 -5.62 7.44 9.65
N SER A 55 -6.61 6.84 10.30
CA SER A 55 -6.43 5.70 11.21
C SER A 55 -7.72 4.89 11.26
N PHE A 56 -7.61 3.61 11.63
CA PHE A 56 -8.75 2.71 11.80
C PHE A 56 -8.81 2.25 13.26
N PRO A 57 -9.99 2.27 13.90
CA PRO A 57 -10.10 1.92 15.32
C PRO A 57 -9.80 0.44 15.63
N GLU A 58 -9.84 -0.45 14.64
CA GLU A 58 -9.63 -1.89 14.78
C GLU A 58 -8.15 -2.30 14.88
N VAL A 59 -7.23 -1.40 14.53
CA VAL A 59 -5.79 -1.70 14.48
C VAL A 59 -4.95 -0.54 15.04
N ASN A 60 -3.81 -0.88 15.63
CA ASN A 60 -2.82 0.12 16.02
C ASN A 60 -1.93 0.47 14.82
N GLY A 61 -2.39 1.40 13.98
CA GLY A 61 -1.67 1.84 12.79
C GLY A 61 -2.00 3.27 12.38
N VAL A 62 -1.13 3.85 11.56
CA VAL A 62 -1.25 5.22 11.07
C VAL A 62 -1.09 5.25 9.57
N GLY A 63 -2.08 5.84 8.90
CA GLY A 63 -2.07 6.15 7.48
C GLY A 63 -1.69 7.59 7.21
N ASN A 64 -0.90 7.81 6.17
CA ASN A 64 -0.60 9.13 5.62
C ASN A 64 -0.95 9.13 4.13
N ALA A 65 -1.57 10.21 3.68
CA ALA A 65 -2.03 10.39 2.32
C ALA A 65 -1.41 11.66 1.72
N LYS A 66 -0.91 11.55 0.49
CA LYS A 66 -0.44 12.67 -0.33
C LYS A 66 -1.26 12.69 -1.62
N ILE A 67 -2.27 13.56 -1.68
CA ILE A 67 -3.29 13.62 -2.74
C ILE A 67 -3.09 14.89 -3.58
N GLY A 68 -3.10 14.74 -4.90
CA GLY A 68 -3.04 15.84 -5.84
C GLY A 68 -4.35 16.62 -5.84
N VAL A 69 -4.27 17.94 -5.66
CA VAL A 69 -5.40 18.87 -5.75
C VAL A 69 -5.09 19.98 -6.75
N GLY A 70 -6.13 20.45 -7.48
CA GLY A 70 -6.00 21.50 -8.48
C GLY A 70 -6.04 20.96 -9.92
N GLU A 71 -5.32 21.62 -10.82
CA GLU A 71 -5.26 21.24 -12.23
C GLU A 71 -4.60 19.85 -12.39
N ASN A 72 -5.19 18.98 -13.21
CA ASN A 72 -4.74 17.58 -13.43
C ASN A 72 -4.90 16.64 -12.22
N ALA A 73 -5.65 17.04 -11.18
CA ALA A 73 -6.16 16.16 -10.12
C ALA A 73 -7.41 15.36 -10.57
N PRO A 74 -7.79 14.27 -9.87
CA PRO A 74 -7.14 13.71 -8.67
C PRO A 74 -6.23 12.50 -8.94
N TYR A 75 -5.06 12.50 -8.31
CA TYR A 75 -4.11 11.39 -8.21
C TYR A 75 -3.58 11.36 -6.78
N GLY A 76 -2.88 10.32 -6.36
CA GLY A 76 -2.28 10.34 -5.03
C GLY A 76 -1.80 9.00 -4.52
N THR A 77 -1.16 9.05 -3.37
CA THR A 77 -0.61 7.88 -2.69
C THR A 77 -1.02 7.89 -1.22
N THR A 78 -1.34 6.72 -0.69
CA THR A 78 -1.45 6.45 0.74
C THR A 78 -0.38 5.45 1.16
N VAL A 79 0.26 5.70 2.30
CA VAL A 79 1.08 4.71 3.01
C VAL A 79 0.47 4.50 4.39
N PHE A 80 0.13 3.26 4.68
CA PHE A 80 -0.36 2.84 5.99
C PHE A 80 0.68 1.97 6.68
N VAL A 81 0.92 2.22 7.97
CA VAL A 81 1.90 1.49 8.78
C VAL A 81 1.22 0.95 10.02
N CYS A 82 1.42 -0.34 10.32
CA CYS A 82 1.00 -0.99 11.57
C CYS A 82 2.12 -1.91 12.06
N GLY A 83 2.68 -1.60 13.24
CA GLY A 83 3.90 -2.26 13.71
C GLY A 83 5.06 -2.03 12.74
N GLU A 84 5.60 -3.10 12.19
CA GLU A 84 6.65 -3.06 11.17
C GLU A 84 6.11 -3.20 9.74
N HIS A 85 4.81 -3.49 9.58
CA HIS A 85 4.22 -3.71 8.26
C HIS A 85 3.82 -2.39 7.64
N TYR A 86 3.98 -2.27 6.32
CA TYR A 86 3.41 -1.18 5.56
C TYR A 86 2.60 -1.67 4.35
N LEU A 87 1.68 -0.83 3.93
CA LEU A 87 0.99 -0.91 2.65
C LEU A 87 1.03 0.46 1.97
N THR A 88 1.62 0.49 0.79
CA THR A 88 1.63 1.63 -0.13
C THR A 88 0.60 1.38 -1.21
N LEU A 89 -0.27 2.36 -1.47
CA LEU A 89 -1.25 2.34 -2.56
C LEU A 89 -1.16 3.67 -3.30
N SER A 90 -1.05 3.63 -4.62
CA SER A 90 -0.86 4.80 -5.47
C SER A 90 -1.77 4.75 -6.68
N ILE A 91 -2.40 5.88 -7.00
CA ILE A 91 -3.17 6.09 -8.24
C ILE A 91 -2.56 7.27 -8.97
N SER A 92 -2.00 7.02 -10.16
CA SER A 92 -1.26 7.99 -10.98
C SER A 92 -2.09 8.64 -12.08
N MET A 93 -3.19 8.01 -12.52
CA MET A 93 -4.11 8.58 -13.50
C MET A 93 -5.56 8.37 -13.08
N PHE A 94 -6.33 9.45 -13.08
CA PHE A 94 -7.74 9.43 -12.71
C PHE A 94 -8.67 8.91 -13.79
N SER A 95 -8.36 9.10 -15.07
CA SER A 95 -9.32 8.84 -16.15
C SER A 95 -9.99 7.44 -16.13
N PRO A 96 -9.37 6.36 -15.60
CA PRO A 96 -10.04 5.08 -15.39
C PRO A 96 -10.62 4.86 -13.97
N VAL A 97 -10.30 5.70 -12.98
CA VAL A 97 -10.73 5.57 -11.58
C VAL A 97 -11.98 6.41 -11.33
N ARG A 98 -13.03 5.80 -10.79
CA ARG A 98 -14.27 6.50 -10.41
C ARG A 98 -14.27 6.84 -8.93
N GLY A 99 -14.88 7.97 -8.57
CA GLY A 99 -15.06 8.38 -7.17
C GLY A 99 -13.90 9.24 -6.64
N ASP A 100 -13.85 9.44 -5.33
CA ASP A 100 -12.79 10.19 -4.67
C ASP A 100 -11.54 9.30 -4.50
N VAL A 101 -10.37 9.80 -4.96
CA VAL A 101 -9.12 9.04 -4.94
C VAL A 101 -8.67 8.75 -3.51
N ARG A 102 -8.82 9.71 -2.59
CA ARG A 102 -8.45 9.50 -1.19
C ARG A 102 -9.33 8.40 -0.60
N ASP A 103 -10.64 8.53 -0.73
CA ASP A 103 -11.58 7.58 -0.12
C ASP A 103 -11.38 6.17 -0.68
N ASN A 104 -11.15 6.04 -1.99
CA ASN A 104 -10.83 4.75 -2.61
C ASN A 104 -9.56 4.12 -2.02
N LEU A 105 -8.47 4.88 -1.88
CA LEU A 105 -7.22 4.38 -1.31
C LEU A 105 -7.35 4.02 0.19
N VAL A 106 -8.09 4.82 0.96
CA VAL A 106 -8.39 4.54 2.36
C VAL A 106 -9.23 3.27 2.50
N ASN A 107 -10.28 3.10 1.69
CA ASN A 107 -11.14 1.91 1.72
C ASN A 107 -10.38 0.63 1.30
N LEU A 108 -9.45 0.74 0.34
CA LEU A 108 -8.55 -0.37 -0.02
C LEU A 108 -7.59 -0.71 1.12
N THR A 109 -7.09 0.30 1.84
CA THR A 109 -6.28 0.09 3.04
C THR A 109 -7.09 -0.65 4.11
N GLU A 110 -8.32 -0.20 4.39
CA GLU A 110 -9.22 -0.83 5.36
C GLU A 110 -9.47 -2.32 5.04
N SER A 111 -9.74 -2.60 3.76
CA SER A 111 -9.94 -3.97 3.25
C SER A 111 -8.71 -4.85 3.41
N SER A 112 -7.52 -4.25 3.56
CA SER A 112 -6.24 -4.94 3.69
C SER A 112 -5.81 -5.19 5.13
N LEU A 113 -6.42 -4.51 6.10
CA LEU A 113 -6.06 -4.62 7.52
C LEU A 113 -6.05 -6.04 8.08
N PRO A 114 -6.99 -6.95 7.71
CA PRO A 114 -6.98 -8.29 8.29
C PRO A 114 -5.67 -9.03 8.04
N TRP A 115 -5.16 -9.01 6.80
CA TRP A 115 -3.94 -9.73 6.45
C TRP A 115 -2.68 -8.90 6.71
N LEU A 116 -2.78 -7.57 6.66
CA LEU A 116 -1.65 -6.68 6.90
C LEU A 116 -1.31 -6.55 8.39
N CYS A 117 -2.32 -6.41 9.26
CA CYS A 117 -2.12 -6.01 10.66
C CYS A 117 -2.69 -7.01 11.69
N GLN A 118 -3.45 -8.02 11.28
CA GLN A 118 -4.19 -8.91 12.19
C GLN A 118 -3.91 -10.41 11.93
N ASP A 119 -2.70 -10.69 11.41
CA ASP A 119 -2.20 -12.05 11.18
C ASP A 119 -3.12 -12.96 10.34
N GLN A 120 -3.99 -12.40 9.49
CA GLN A 120 -4.71 -13.20 8.51
C GLN A 120 -3.83 -13.55 7.31
N PRO A 121 -4.14 -14.64 6.59
CA PRO A 121 -3.42 -14.99 5.37
C PRO A 121 -3.54 -13.91 4.29
N ILE A 122 -2.43 -13.59 3.63
CA ILE A 122 -2.37 -12.69 2.48
C ILE A 122 -3.20 -13.30 1.34
N PRO A 123 -4.15 -12.54 0.76
CA PRO A 123 -4.95 -12.99 -0.37
C PRO A 123 -4.08 -13.48 -1.52
N GLY A 124 -4.41 -14.67 -2.05
CA GLY A 124 -3.66 -15.31 -3.15
C GLY A 124 -2.42 -16.10 -2.71
N LEU A 125 -1.84 -15.81 -1.54
CA LEU A 125 -0.66 -16.51 -1.02
C LEU A 125 -1.00 -17.56 0.05
N GLY A 126 -2.04 -17.32 0.85
CA GLY A 126 -2.46 -18.25 1.90
C GLY A 126 -1.50 -18.34 3.11
N GLN A 127 -0.49 -17.48 3.15
CA GLN A 127 0.46 -17.33 4.25
C GLN A 127 0.31 -15.95 4.89
N THR A 128 0.60 -15.82 6.18
CA THR A 128 0.59 -14.51 6.87
C THR A 128 1.85 -13.71 6.53
N MET A 129 1.84 -12.41 6.82
CA MET A 129 3.03 -11.55 6.73
C MET A 129 4.23 -12.25 7.41
N GLU A 130 4.09 -12.62 8.68
CA GLU A 130 5.16 -13.24 9.47
C GLU A 130 5.73 -14.53 8.87
N GLN A 131 4.90 -15.35 8.21
CA GLN A 131 5.37 -16.57 7.55
C GLN A 131 6.24 -16.29 6.32
N VAL A 132 6.07 -15.13 5.69
CA VAL A 132 6.81 -14.70 4.49
C VAL A 132 7.80 -13.58 4.79
N ARG A 133 8.05 -13.31 6.07
CA ARG A 133 9.00 -12.29 6.53
C ARG A 133 10.39 -12.55 5.95
N PRO A 134 10.98 -11.59 5.22
CA PRO A 134 12.32 -11.75 4.68
C PRO A 134 13.36 -11.65 5.80
N ARG A 135 14.52 -12.30 5.62
CA ARG A 135 15.56 -12.38 6.67
C ARG A 135 16.12 -11.04 7.12
N TRP A 136 16.05 -10.00 6.28
CA TRP A 136 16.51 -8.66 6.61
C TRP A 136 15.52 -7.91 7.52
N ALA A 137 14.23 -8.26 7.46
CA ALA A 137 13.21 -7.67 8.31
C ALA A 137 13.30 -8.35 9.68
N THR A 138 13.97 -7.69 10.62
CA THR A 138 14.17 -8.21 11.98
C THR A 138 12.81 -8.51 12.60
N ALA A 139 12.58 -9.74 13.09
CA ALA A 139 11.32 -10.07 13.77
C ALA A 139 11.17 -9.25 15.06
N PRO A 140 9.95 -8.87 15.48
CA PRO A 140 9.74 -8.34 16.82
C PRO A 140 10.29 -9.35 17.85
N PRO A 141 10.88 -8.88 18.97
CA PRO A 141 11.35 -9.78 20.01
C PRO A 141 10.21 -10.72 20.39
N THR A 142 10.46 -12.03 20.32
CA THR A 142 9.48 -13.03 20.78
C THR A 142 9.10 -12.64 22.20
N ALA A 143 7.80 -12.40 22.44
CA ALA A 143 7.32 -12.13 23.79
C ALA A 143 7.90 -13.20 24.71
N ILE A 144 8.74 -12.79 25.66
CA ILE A 144 9.35 -13.68 26.64
C ILE A 144 8.19 -14.40 27.31
N PRO A 145 8.13 -15.75 27.31
CA PRO A 145 7.05 -16.46 27.99
C PRO A 145 7.08 -16.05 29.46
N THR A 146 6.01 -15.43 29.93
CA THR A 146 5.82 -15.12 31.35
C THR A 146 5.85 -16.46 32.11
N PRO A 147 6.72 -16.62 33.13
CA PRO A 147 6.73 -17.85 33.92
C PRO A 147 5.41 -18.03 34.69
N PRO A 148 5.02 -19.27 35.01
CA PRO A 148 3.77 -19.60 35.70
C PRO A 148 3.68 -19.07 37.13
#